data_AF-A0A419YM11-F1
#
_entry.id   AF-A0A419YM11-F1
#
_cell.length_a   1.000
_cell.length_b   1.000
_cell.length_c   1.000
_cell.angle_alpha   90.00
_cell.angle_beta   90.00
_cell.angle_gamma   90.00
#
_symmetry.space_group_name_H-M   'P 1'
#
loop_
_entity.id
_entity.type
_entity.pdbx_description
1 polymer ?
#
loop_
_entity_poly.entity_id
_entity_poly.type
_entity_poly.pdbx_seq_one_letter_code
_entity_poly.pdbx_strand_id
1 'polypeptide(L)'
;MFWVIVVAMAVVVGGAALVALGGGGTLPEAEHDRLSARLPQDRPLSRVDVDELRLPMAVRGYRMDEVDDVLDRLGAELAVRDARIAELEAVGAVRGSVEASSGAAAGEPLPGLESFTAVLEKEPAEPAGRDEKSDRS
;
A
#
# COMPACT_ATOMS: atom_id res chain seq x y z
N MET A 1 36.70 52.04 45.38
CA MET A 1 36.51 50.59 45.62
C MET A 1 35.26 50.05 44.91
N PHE A 2 34.05 50.54 45.22
CA PHE A 2 32.79 50.08 44.60
C PHE A 2 32.79 50.12 43.06
N TRP A 3 33.24 51.22 42.47
CA TRP A 3 33.34 51.36 41.01
C TRP A 3 34.20 50.29 40.33
N VAL A 4 35.26 49.82 41.00
CA VAL A 4 36.13 48.76 40.48
C VAL A 4 35.36 47.43 40.43
N ILE A 5 34.53 47.16 41.44
CA ILE A 5 33.68 45.96 41.50
C ILE A 5 32.60 46.01 40.41
N VAL A 6 31.95 47.17 40.22
CA VAL A 6 30.93 47.35 39.18
C VAL A 6 31.51 47.17 37.78
N VAL A 7 32.67 47.76 37.50
CA VAL A 7 33.37 47.60 36.22
C VAL A 7 33.82 46.16 36.02
N ALA A 8 34.38 45.51 37.05
CA ALA A 8 34.74 44.09 36.99
C ALA A 8 33.53 43.21 36.68
N MET A 9 32.38 43.46 37.32
CA MET A 9 31.14 42.72 37.05
C MET A 9 30.61 42.97 35.64
N ALA A 10 30.64 44.22 35.16
CA ALA A 10 30.24 44.56 33.80
C ALA A 10 31.14 43.88 32.76
N VAL A 11 32.45 43.79 33.01
CA VAL A 11 33.40 43.07 32.15
C VAL A 11 33.15 41.57 32.16
N VAL A 12 32.88 40.98 33.33
CA VAL A 12 32.56 39.54 33.44
C VAL A 12 31.25 39.22 32.73
N VAL A 13 30.18 39.98 33.00
CA VAL A 13 28.86 39.76 32.39
C VAL A 13 28.90 40.06 30.89
N GLY A 14 29.53 41.16 30.48
CA GLY A 14 29.70 41.53 29.09
C GLY A 14 30.54 40.52 28.32
N GLY A 15 31.66 40.06 28.91
CA GLY A 15 32.49 39.01 28.35
C GLY A 15 31.74 37.68 28.23
N ALA A 16 31.01 37.26 29.26
CA ALA A 16 30.18 36.06 29.23
C ALA A 16 29.06 36.16 28.18
N ALA A 17 28.42 37.32 28.04
CA ALA A 17 27.42 37.56 27.01
C ALA A 17 28.02 37.53 25.60
N LEU A 18 29.20 38.12 25.40
CA LEU A 18 29.92 38.05 24.13
C LEU A 18 30.41 36.64 23.80
N VAL A 19 30.77 35.82 24.80
CA VAL A 19 31.10 34.40 24.58
C VAL A 19 29.84 33.59 24.27
N ALA A 20 28.74 33.83 24.97
CA ALA A 20 27.46 33.17 24.76
C ALA A 20 26.84 33.52 23.39
N LEU A 21 27.00 34.77 22.96
CA LEU A 21 26.45 35.29 21.70
C LEU A 21 27.42 35.16 20.52
N GLY A 22 28.72 35.21 20.79
CA GLY A 22 29.82 35.15 19.83
C GLY A 22 30.37 33.76 19.55
N GLY A 23 29.77 32.71 20.13
CA GLY A 23 29.94 31.31 19.71
C GLY A 23 29.32 31.02 18.35
N GLY A 24 29.53 31.92 17.38
CA GLY A 24 29.04 31.88 16.01
C GLY A 24 29.74 30.82 15.17
N GLY A 25 29.60 29.56 15.56
CA GLY A 25 29.31 28.57 14.53
C GLY A 25 27.92 28.92 14.03
N THR A 26 27.73 29.01 12.71
CA THR A 26 26.39 28.93 12.12
C THR A 26 25.66 27.85 12.89
N LEU A 27 24.61 28.20 13.66
CA LEU A 27 23.69 27.17 14.15
C LEU A 27 23.37 26.36 12.88
N PRO A 28 23.79 25.08 12.79
CA PRO A 28 23.49 24.30 11.61
C PRO A 28 21.99 24.46 11.43
N GLU A 29 21.59 24.93 10.23
CA GLU A 29 20.21 25.25 9.88
C GLU A 29 19.31 24.30 10.65
N ALA A 30 18.62 24.80 11.70
CA ALA A 30 18.04 23.95 12.74
C ALA A 30 17.40 22.78 12.03
N GLU A 31 17.99 21.59 12.19
CA GLU A 31 17.72 20.45 11.32
C GLU A 31 16.22 20.31 11.39
N HIS A 32 15.51 20.73 10.31
CA HIS A 32 14.06 20.83 10.35
C HIS A 32 13.64 19.45 10.79
N ASP A 33 12.94 19.31 11.92
CA ASP A 33 12.59 18.01 12.48
C ASP A 33 12.03 17.19 11.32
N ARG A 34 12.86 16.30 10.76
CA ARG A 34 12.60 15.70 9.45
C ARG A 34 11.82 14.45 9.77
N LEU A 35 10.79 14.16 8.98
CA LEU A 35 10.09 12.88 9.05
C LEU A 35 11.10 11.75 9.22
N SER A 36 11.03 11.03 10.35
CA SER A 36 12.01 10.01 10.71
C SER A 36 12.03 8.86 9.68
N ALA A 37 10.87 8.61 9.06
CA ALA A 37 10.72 7.75 7.89
C ALA A 37 10.12 8.58 6.76
N ARG A 38 10.84 8.70 5.64
CA ARG A 38 10.30 9.32 4.43
C ARG A 38 9.40 8.30 3.74
N LEU A 39 8.22 8.75 3.31
CA LEU A 39 7.30 7.96 2.50
C LEU A 39 8.02 7.42 1.24
N PRO A 40 7.80 6.15 0.85
CA PRO A 40 8.35 5.58 -0.37
C PRO A 40 8.01 6.46 -1.59
N GLN A 41 8.98 6.67 -2.47
CA GLN A 41 8.83 7.49 -3.69
C GLN A 41 8.93 6.65 -4.96
N ASP A 42 9.39 5.41 -4.82
CA ASP A 42 9.70 4.44 -5.85
C ASP A 42 8.58 3.40 -6.04
N ARG A 43 7.66 3.30 -5.07
CA ARG A 43 6.52 2.38 -5.11
C ARG A 43 5.23 3.08 -4.67
N PRO A 44 4.06 2.53 -5.03
CA PRO A 44 2.78 2.97 -4.48
C PRO A 44 2.76 2.88 -2.94
N LEU A 45 2.04 3.80 -2.31
CA LEU A 45 1.88 3.83 -0.86
C LEU A 45 0.93 2.73 -0.40
N SER A 46 1.34 1.97 0.60
CA SER A 46 0.50 1.02 1.31
C SER A 46 0.01 1.61 2.64
N ARG A 47 -1.00 0.97 3.23
CA ARG A 47 -1.49 1.32 4.57
C ARG A 47 -0.37 1.30 5.63
N VAL A 48 0.53 0.31 5.56
CA VAL A 48 1.63 0.16 6.53
C VAL A 48 2.57 1.36 6.50
N ASP A 49 2.83 1.92 5.31
CA ASP A 49 3.70 3.09 5.17
C ASP A 49 3.09 4.35 5.84
N VAL A 50 1.76 4.44 5.89
CA VAL A 50 1.04 5.53 6.57
C VAL A 50 1.01 5.30 8.09
N ASP A 51 0.77 4.07 8.53
CA ASP A 51 0.71 3.69 9.96
C ASP A 51 2.09 3.87 10.65
N GLU A 52 3.19 3.71 9.91
CA GLU A 52 4.56 3.93 10.42
C GLU A 52 5.01 5.40 10.37
N LEU A 53 4.22 6.29 9.76
CA LEU A 53 4.58 7.69 9.58
C LEU A 53 4.63 8.42 10.92
N ARG A 54 5.78 9.05 11.23
CA ARG A 54 5.95 9.88 12.43
C ARG A 54 6.15 11.33 12.04
N LEU A 55 5.11 12.12 12.29
CA LEU A 55 5.13 13.55 12.04
C LEU A 55 5.73 14.31 13.23
N PRO A 56 6.70 15.20 12.99
CA PRO A 56 7.34 16.00 14.02
C PRO A 56 6.41 17.10 14.55
N MET A 57 6.59 17.48 15.82
CA MET A 57 5.76 18.53 16.45
C MET A 57 6.28 19.93 16.15
N ALA A 58 5.37 20.84 15.77
CA ALA A 58 5.69 22.25 15.54
C ALA A 58 4.99 23.16 16.55
N VAL A 59 5.64 24.28 16.92
CA VAL A 59 5.09 25.30 17.85
C VAL A 59 3.75 25.87 17.36
N ARG A 60 3.52 25.84 16.05
CA ARG A 60 2.24 26.11 15.40
C ARG A 60 2.03 25.01 14.36
N GLY A 61 0.94 24.26 14.48
CA GLY A 61 0.67 23.11 13.63
C GLY A 61 -0.81 22.71 13.67
N TYR A 62 -1.16 21.75 12.82
CA TYR A 62 -2.44 21.06 12.92
C TYR A 62 -2.52 20.31 14.25
N ARG A 63 -3.74 20.06 14.72
CA ARG A 63 -3.94 19.26 15.94
C ARG A 63 -3.62 17.80 15.63
N MET A 64 -2.89 17.15 16.53
CA MET A 64 -2.43 15.77 16.29
C MET A 64 -3.62 14.82 16.12
N ASP A 65 -4.62 14.91 17.01
CA ASP A 65 -5.84 14.09 16.95
C ASP A 65 -6.54 14.19 15.57
N GLU A 66 -6.65 15.40 15.02
CA GLU A 66 -7.31 15.63 13.73
C GLU A 66 -6.49 15.11 12.55
N VAL A 67 -5.16 15.17 12.65
CA VAL A 67 -4.26 14.63 11.64
C VAL A 67 -4.28 13.10 11.68
N ASP A 68 -4.21 12.51 12.87
CA ASP A 68 -4.27 11.06 13.07
C ASP A 68 -5.59 10.49 12.56
N ASP A 69 -6.73 11.12 12.87
CA ASP A 69 -8.05 10.71 12.37
C ASP A 69 -8.10 10.70 10.83
N VAL A 70 -7.50 11.71 10.19
CA VAL A 70 -7.43 11.80 8.72
C VAL A 70 -6.49 10.74 8.14
N LEU A 71 -5.32 10.52 8.75
CA LEU A 71 -4.36 9.51 8.31
C LEU A 71 -4.94 8.09 8.45
N ASP A 72 -5.63 7.78 9.55
CA ASP A 72 -6.32 6.51 9.76
C ASP A 72 -7.39 6.29 8.69
N ARG A 73 -8.18 7.32 8.39
CA ARG A 73 -9.20 7.25 7.35
C ARG A 73 -8.58 7.03 5.97
N LEU A 74 -7.49 7.70 5.66
CA LEU A 74 -6.76 7.54 4.40
C LEU A 74 -6.11 6.15 4.30
N GLY A 75 -5.51 5.64 5.37
CA GLY A 75 -4.93 4.29 5.42
C GLY A 75 -5.97 3.21 5.19
N ALA A 76 -7.18 3.37 5.73
CA ALA A 76 -8.30 2.47 5.47
C ALA A 76 -8.74 2.50 3.99
N GLU A 77 -8.83 3.69 3.39
CA GLU A 77 -9.18 3.86 1.98
C GLU A 77 -8.11 3.27 1.05
N LEU A 78 -6.83 3.44 1.38
CA LEU A 78 -5.73 2.80 0.65
C LEU A 78 -5.85 1.27 0.67
N ALA A 79 -6.12 0.68 1.84
CA ALA A 79 -6.29 -0.77 1.95
C ALA A 79 -7.46 -1.30 1.09
N VAL A 80 -8.57 -0.55 1.00
CA VAL A 80 -9.70 -0.91 0.13
C VAL A 80 -9.29 -0.83 -1.35
N ARG A 81 -8.56 0.21 -1.74
CA ARG A 81 -8.07 0.37 -3.12
C ARG A 81 -7.09 -0.73 -3.51
N ASP A 82 -6.15 -1.06 -2.63
CA ASP A 82 -5.16 -2.11 -2.87
C ASP A 82 -5.82 -3.47 -3.04
N ALA A 83 -6.80 -3.79 -2.19
CA ALA A 83 -7.59 -5.01 -2.32
C ALA A 83 -8.33 -5.06 -3.68
N ARG A 84 -8.89 -3.92 -4.11
CA ARG A 84 -9.59 -3.83 -5.40
C ARG A 84 -8.63 -3.98 -6.58
N ILE A 85 -7.44 -3.41 -6.50
CA ILE A 85 -6.40 -3.57 -7.54
C ILE A 85 -5.98 -5.04 -7.64
N ALA A 86 -5.71 -5.69 -6.50
CA ALA A 86 -5.33 -7.10 -6.48
C ALA A 86 -6.41 -8.01 -7.10
N GLU A 87 -7.69 -7.72 -6.84
CA GLU A 87 -8.82 -8.43 -7.47
C GLU A 87 -8.82 -8.24 -9.00
N LEU A 88 -8.67 -7.00 -9.47
CA LEU A 88 -8.66 -6.69 -10.91
C LEU A 88 -7.46 -7.32 -11.62
N GLU A 89 -6.28 -7.30 -10.98
CA GLU A 89 -5.07 -7.94 -11.49
C GLU A 89 -5.23 -9.47 -11.58
N ALA A 90 -5.86 -10.10 -10.58
CA ALA A 90 -6.16 -11.53 -10.61
C ALA A 90 -7.10 -11.91 -11.76
N VAL A 91 -8.14 -11.13 -12.00
CA VAL A 91 -9.05 -11.33 -13.15
C VAL A 91 -8.31 -11.16 -14.47
N GLY A 92 -7.45 -10.14 -14.57
CA GLY A 92 -6.62 -9.91 -15.74
C GLY A 92 -5.66 -11.07 -16.02
N ALA A 93 -5.01 -11.60 -14.99
CA ALA A 93 -4.11 -12.74 -15.08
C ALA A 93 -4.84 -14.01 -15.57
N VAL A 94 -6.03 -14.30 -15.03
CA VAL A 94 -6.84 -15.44 -15.48
C VAL A 94 -7.26 -15.26 -16.95
N ARG A 95 -7.78 -14.08 -17.33
CA ARG A 95 -8.15 -13.81 -18.74
C ARG A 95 -6.95 -13.99 -19.67
N GLY A 96 -5.78 -13.43 -19.31
CA GLY A 96 -4.56 -13.58 -20.09
C GLY A 96 -4.14 -15.05 -20.26
N SER A 97 -4.32 -15.88 -19.23
CA SER A 97 -4.04 -17.32 -19.32
C SER A 97 -4.99 -18.07 -20.25
N VAL A 98 -6.29 -17.71 -20.25
CA VAL A 98 -7.30 -18.29 -21.13
C VAL A 98 -7.04 -17.90 -22.59
N GLU A 99 -6.72 -16.63 -22.85
CA GLU A 99 -6.38 -16.15 -24.20
C GLU A 99 -5.11 -16.84 -24.72
N ALA A 100 -4.07 -16.98 -23.89
CA ALA A 100 -2.86 -17.71 -24.25
C ALA A 100 -3.13 -19.19 -24.57
N SER A 101 -3.97 -19.85 -23.76
CA SER A 101 -4.37 -21.25 -24.01
C SER A 101 -5.27 -21.41 -25.23
N SER A 102 -6.12 -20.43 -25.52
CA SER A 102 -7.01 -20.44 -26.71
C SER A 102 -6.21 -20.22 -27.99
N GLY A 103 -5.20 -19.34 -27.95
CA GLY A 103 -4.24 -19.16 -29.04
C GLY A 103 -3.40 -20.42 -29.32
N ALA A 104 -3.08 -21.21 -28.28
CA ALA A 104 -2.41 -22.50 -28.43
C ALA A 104 -3.34 -23.59 -28.99
N ALA A 105 -4.62 -23.61 -28.62
CA ALA A 105 -5.60 -24.58 -29.10
C ALA A 105 -6.00 -24.37 -30.58
N ALA A 106 -5.77 -23.18 -31.15
CA ALA A 106 -6.00 -22.91 -32.57
C ALA A 106 -4.90 -23.47 -33.50
N GLY A 107 -3.80 -23.99 -32.96
CA GLY A 107 -2.65 -24.50 -33.73
C GLY A 107 -2.66 -25.99 -34.04
N GLU A 108 -3.15 -26.83 -33.13
CA GLU A 108 -3.27 -28.29 -33.33
C GLU A 108 -4.25 -28.84 -32.28
N PRO A 109 -5.25 -29.66 -32.64
CA PRO A 109 -6.10 -30.32 -31.65
C PRO A 109 -5.22 -31.22 -30.78
N LEU A 110 -5.23 -30.97 -29.46
CA LEU A 110 -4.50 -31.79 -28.49
C LEU A 110 -4.98 -33.25 -28.59
N PRO A 111 -4.08 -34.22 -28.85
CA PRO A 111 -4.47 -35.62 -29.03
C PRO A 111 -5.09 -36.15 -27.74
N GLY A 112 -6.35 -36.59 -27.81
CA GLY A 112 -7.08 -37.24 -26.72
C GLY A 112 -8.32 -36.49 -26.21
N LEU A 113 -8.45 -35.18 -26.45
CA LEU A 113 -9.64 -34.40 -26.05
C LEU A 113 -10.89 -34.75 -26.87
N GLU A 114 -10.72 -35.26 -28.08
CA GLU A 114 -11.84 -35.65 -28.95
C GLU A 114 -12.72 -36.75 -28.34
N SER A 115 -12.10 -37.68 -27.61
CA SER A 115 -12.81 -38.74 -26.89
C SER A 115 -13.61 -38.22 -25.69
N PHE A 116 -13.13 -37.17 -25.03
CA PHE A 116 -13.82 -36.52 -23.93
C PHE A 116 -14.99 -35.65 -24.41
N THR A 117 -14.82 -34.90 -25.51
CA THR A 117 -15.90 -34.13 -26.14
C THR A 117 -17.02 -35.04 -26.64
N ALA A 118 -16.67 -36.18 -27.26
CA ALA A 118 -17.64 -37.17 -27.73
C ALA A 118 -18.43 -37.85 -26.59
N VAL A 119 -17.89 -37.89 -25.37
CA VAL A 119 -18.59 -38.42 -24.19
C VAL A 119 -19.52 -37.37 -23.58
N LEU A 120 -19.13 -36.10 -23.56
CA LEU A 120 -19.98 -35.00 -23.09
C LEU A 120 -21.19 -34.74 -24.00
N GLU A 121 -21.02 -34.92 -25.31
CA GLU A 121 -22.10 -34.82 -26.29
C GLU A 121 -23.06 -36.02 -26.24
N LYS A 122 -22.68 -37.06 -25.49
CA LYS A 122 -23.44 -38.30 -25.34
C LYS A 122 -23.98 -38.45 -23.92
N GLU A 123 -25.06 -37.75 -23.60
CA GLU A 123 -25.95 -38.15 -22.50
C GLU A 123 -27.39 -37.59 -22.68
N PRO A 124 -28.45 -38.26 -22.19
CA PRO A 124 -28.79 -39.68 -22.19
C PRO A 124 -30.01 -39.96 -23.10
N ALA A 125 -30.03 -41.10 -23.79
CA ALA A 125 -31.23 -41.54 -24.50
C ALA A 125 -32.34 -41.90 -23.50
N GLU A 126 -33.42 -41.12 -23.57
CA GLU A 126 -34.72 -41.31 -22.91
C GLU A 126 -35.22 -42.77 -23.07
N PRO A 127 -35.74 -43.44 -22.02
CA PRO A 127 -36.22 -44.81 -22.16
C PRO A 127 -37.59 -44.83 -22.85
N ALA A 128 -37.57 -44.97 -24.18
CA ALA A 128 -38.77 -45.21 -24.98
C ALA A 128 -39.30 -46.63 -24.78
N GLY A 129 -40.54 -46.72 -24.27
CA GLY A 129 -41.55 -47.71 -24.67
C GLY A 129 -41.24 -49.18 -24.44
N ARG A 130 -41.66 -49.71 -23.28
CA ARG A 130 -42.00 -51.13 -23.15
C ARG A 130 -43.32 -51.39 -23.89
N ASP A 131 -43.24 -51.68 -25.19
CA ASP A 131 -44.30 -52.37 -25.91
C ASP A 131 -44.18 -53.87 -25.62
N GLU A 132 -44.79 -54.30 -24.51
CA GLU A 132 -44.94 -55.72 -24.19
C GLU A 132 -46.14 -56.27 -24.96
N LYS A 133 -45.88 -56.64 -26.21
CA LYS A 133 -46.78 -57.46 -27.02
C LYS A 133 -46.41 -58.93 -26.81
N SER A 134 -47.01 -59.57 -25.82
CA SER A 134 -47.06 -61.03 -25.70
C SER A 134 -48.28 -61.40 -24.85
N ASP A 135 -49.42 -61.68 -25.49
CA ASP A 135 -49.81 -63.05 -25.86
C ASP A 135 -50.24 -63.88 -24.64
N ARG A 136 -51.53 -63.80 -24.27
CA ARG A 136 -52.24 -64.89 -23.58
C ARG A 136 -53.76 -64.73 -23.63
N SER A 137 -54.37 -65.69 -24.34
CA SER A 137 -55.62 -66.43 -24.05
C SER A 137 -56.86 -65.71 -23.53
#